data_AF-A0A261FYF8-F1
#
_entry.id   AF-A0A261FYF8-F1
#
_cell.length_a   1.000
_cell.length_b   1.000
_cell.length_c   1.000
_cell.angle_alpha   90.00
_cell.angle_beta   90.00
_cell.angle_gamma   90.00
#
_symmetry.space_group_name_H-M   'P 1'
#
loop_
_entity.id
_entity.type
_entity.pdbx_description
1 polymer ?
#
loop_
_entity_poly.entity_id
_entity_poly.type
_entity_poly.pdbx_seq_one_letter_code
_entity_poly.pdbx_strand_id
1 'polypeptide(L)'
;MAVKRTVIRVAFDDELEAARFLQSCRRKGLDAAREDARPMGDVKRNGPELASWLQTHAGWHVVLESANRRAAWSAAWKIRHGERRGFESLLYDARTASRNGTWIVEARYKGRAVKSDDGNGMDPLF
;
A
#
# COMPACT_ATOMS: atom_id res chain seq x y z
N MET A 1 -14.29 -22.37 13.68
CA MET A 1 -14.79 -22.24 12.29
C MET A 1 -15.04 -20.76 12.03
N ALA A 2 -14.41 -20.16 11.02
CA ALA A 2 -14.68 -18.76 10.67
C ALA A 2 -16.02 -18.66 9.94
N VAL A 3 -16.96 -17.87 10.45
CA VAL A 3 -18.25 -17.60 9.79
C VAL A 3 -17.97 -16.81 8.52
N LYS A 4 -18.28 -17.39 7.35
CA LYS A 4 -18.28 -16.64 6.08
C LYS A 4 -19.44 -15.65 6.12
N ARG A 5 -19.12 -14.36 6.18
CA ARG A 5 -20.11 -13.27 6.05
C ARG A 5 -20.25 -12.89 4.59
N THR A 6 -21.47 -12.93 4.06
CA THR A 6 -21.80 -12.41 2.73
C THR A 6 -21.84 -10.88 2.79
N VAL A 7 -21.11 -10.23 1.88
CA VAL A 7 -21.05 -8.76 1.78
C VAL A 7 -21.69 -8.35 0.47
N ILE A 8 -22.60 -7.37 0.51
CA ILE A 8 -23.25 -6.78 -0.66
C ILE A 8 -22.80 -5.33 -0.77
N ARG A 9 -22.33 -4.92 -1.95
CA ARG A 9 -22.00 -3.53 -2.26
C ARG A 9 -23.08 -2.95 -3.16
N VAL A 10 -23.50 -1.73 -2.85
CA VAL A 10 -24.52 -1.01 -3.61
C VAL A 10 -23.96 0.38 -3.91
N ALA A 11 -23.93 0.74 -5.19
CA ALA A 11 -23.53 2.06 -5.65
C ALA A 11 -24.77 2.92 -5.88
N PHE A 12 -24.65 4.21 -5.59
CA PHE A 12 -25.67 5.22 -5.81
C PHE A 12 -25.03 6.37 -6.57
N ASP A 13 -25.76 6.97 -7.51
CA ASP A 13 -25.30 8.14 -8.24
C ASP A 13 -25.41 9.42 -7.39
N ASP A 14 -26.23 9.39 -6.34
CA ASP A 14 -26.53 10.52 -5.48
C ASP A 14 -26.29 10.22 -3.98
N GLU A 15 -25.73 11.19 -3.26
CA GLU A 15 -25.35 11.05 -1.85
C GLU A 15 -26.57 10.99 -0.91
N LEU A 16 -27.67 11.66 -1.28
CA LEU A 16 -28.92 11.63 -0.52
C LEU A 16 -29.61 10.25 -0.65
N GLU A 17 -29.56 9.63 -1.83
CA GLU A 17 -30.03 8.25 -2.04
C GLU A 17 -29.23 7.25 -1.20
N ALA A 18 -27.89 7.35 -1.21
CA ALA A 18 -27.03 6.53 -0.37
C ALA A 18 -27.36 6.69 1.12
N ALA A 19 -27.58 7.93 1.58
CA ALA A 19 -27.94 8.23 2.97
C ALA A 19 -29.30 7.62 3.37
N ARG A 20 -30.31 7.75 2.51
CA ARG A 20 -31.65 7.14 2.72
C ARG A 20 -31.58 5.63 2.77
N PHE A 21 -30.80 5.01 1.90
CA PHE A 21 -30.59 3.57 1.89
C PHE A 21 -29.92 3.10 3.19
N LEU A 22 -28.85 3.76 3.63
CA LEU A 22 -28.18 3.46 4.89
C LEU A 22 -29.12 3.58 6.10
N GLN A 23 -29.97 4.61 6.13
CA GLN A 23 -30.98 4.78 7.17
C GLN A 23 -31.99 3.62 7.18
N SER A 24 -32.42 3.16 6.01
CA SER A 24 -33.30 1.99 5.86
C SER A 24 -32.64 0.71 6.37
N CYS A 25 -31.36 0.48 6.06
CA CYS A 25 -30.60 -0.66 6.57
C CYS A 25 -30.51 -0.64 8.11
N ARG A 26 -30.21 0.51 8.71
CA ARG A 26 -30.14 0.67 10.17
C ARG A 26 -31.48 0.35 10.84
N ARG A 27 -32.59 0.81 10.28
CA ARG A 27 -33.95 0.50 10.77
C ARG A 27 -34.26 -1.00 10.71
N LYS A 28 -33.65 -1.73 9.79
CA LYS A 28 -33.80 -3.19 9.64
C LYS A 28 -32.78 -4.00 10.46
N GLY A 29 -31.93 -3.33 11.26
CA GLY A 29 -30.89 -3.99 12.05
C GLY A 29 -29.76 -4.58 11.20
N LEU A 30 -29.59 -4.12 9.96
CA LEU A 30 -28.52 -4.57 9.07
C LEU A 30 -27.22 -3.82 9.39
N ASP A 31 -26.11 -4.57 9.38
CA ASP A 31 -24.75 -4.04 9.52
C ASP A 31 -24.32 -3.36 8.20
N ALA A 32 -24.83 -2.14 7.99
CA ALA A 32 -24.56 -1.33 6.81
C ALA A 32 -23.77 -0.07 7.19
N ALA A 33 -22.66 0.14 6.51
CA ALA A 33 -21.82 1.32 6.63
C ALA A 33 -21.57 1.92 5.24
N ARG A 34 -21.35 3.24 5.20
CA ARG A 34 -20.83 3.89 3.99
C ARG A 34 -19.44 3.31 3.72
N GLU A 35 -19.23 2.78 2.52
CA GLU A 35 -17.87 2.44 2.09
C GLU A 35 -17.11 3.75 1.98
N ASP A 36 -16.01 3.89 2.75
CA ASP A 36 -15.15 5.07 2.69
C ASP A 36 -14.77 5.28 1.22
N ALA A 37 -15.04 6.48 0.70
CA ALA A 37 -14.71 6.85 -0.67
C ALA A 37 -13.19 7.00 -0.77
N ARG A 38 -12.46 5.88 -0.73
CA ARG A 38 -11.14 5.84 -1.33
C ARG A 38 -11.37 6.08 -2.82
N PRO A 39 -10.56 6.93 -3.47
CA PRO A 39 -10.70 7.19 -4.90
C PRO A 39 -10.79 5.85 -5.64
N MET A 40 -11.95 5.60 -6.23
CA MET A 40 -12.22 4.41 -7.03
C MET A 40 -11.38 4.56 -8.30
N GLY A 41 -10.16 4.02 -8.25
CA GLY A 41 -9.13 4.24 -9.28
C GLY A 41 -7.73 3.85 -8.83
N ASP A 42 -7.44 3.91 -7.52
CA ASP A 42 -6.22 3.30 -6.99
C ASP A 42 -6.44 1.79 -6.87
N VAL A 43 -6.17 1.08 -7.97
CA VAL A 43 -5.96 -0.36 -7.95
C VAL A 43 -5.09 -0.65 -6.73
N LYS A 44 -5.60 -1.43 -5.78
CA LYS A 44 -4.89 -1.83 -4.58
C LYS A 44 -3.73 -2.75 -4.99
N ARG A 45 -2.68 -2.17 -5.57
CA ARG A 45 -1.48 -2.86 -6.02
C ARG A 45 -0.82 -3.41 -4.77
N ASN A 46 -0.89 -4.73 -4.63
CA ASN A 46 -0.29 -5.43 -3.51
C ASN A 46 0.79 -6.37 -4.02
N GLY A 47 1.86 -6.45 -3.24
CA GLY A 47 2.93 -7.40 -3.49
C GLY A 47 3.62 -7.19 -4.85
N PRO A 48 3.66 -8.19 -5.76
CA PRO A 48 4.42 -8.11 -7.01
C PRO A 48 4.07 -6.93 -7.93
N GLU A 49 2.77 -6.60 -8.06
CA GLU A 49 2.34 -5.49 -8.92
C GLU A 49 2.81 -4.14 -8.40
N LEU A 50 2.79 -3.95 -7.09
CA LEU A 50 3.30 -2.73 -6.47
C LEU A 50 4.80 -2.61 -6.66
N ALA A 51 5.51 -3.71 -6.47
CA ALA A 51 6.95 -3.76 -6.64
C ALA A 51 7.36 -3.42 -8.09
N SER A 52 6.69 -4.00 -9.09
CA SER A 52 6.88 -3.69 -10.51
C SER A 52 6.57 -2.22 -10.82
N TRP A 53 5.47 -1.69 -10.28
CA TRP A 53 5.11 -0.30 -10.47
C TRP A 53 6.15 0.67 -9.88
N LEU A 54 6.69 0.38 -8.69
CA LEU A 54 7.73 1.19 -8.06
C LEU A 54 9.05 1.22 -8.86
N GLN A 55 9.33 0.18 -9.66
CA GLN A 55 10.51 0.19 -10.54
C GLN A 55 10.37 1.19 -11.70
N THR A 56 9.14 1.43 -12.17
CA THR A 56 8.85 2.33 -13.28
C THR A 56 8.50 3.75 -12.82
N HIS A 57 8.22 3.94 -11.52
CA HIS A 57 7.84 5.22 -10.93
C HIS A 57 8.85 5.62 -9.87
N ALA A 58 9.84 6.42 -10.30
CA ALA A 58 10.90 6.91 -9.43
C ALA A 58 10.35 7.80 -8.30
N GLY A 59 11.05 7.83 -7.17
CA GLY A 59 10.70 8.66 -6.02
C GLY A 59 9.90 7.93 -4.94
N TRP A 60 9.52 8.69 -3.91
CA TRP A 60 8.73 8.20 -2.79
C TRP A 60 7.23 8.28 -3.12
N HIS A 61 6.53 7.17 -2.95
CA HIS A 61 5.10 7.06 -3.24
C HIS A 61 4.34 6.53 -2.04
N VAL A 62 3.17 7.09 -1.77
CA VAL A 62 2.26 6.56 -0.74
C VAL A 62 1.67 5.25 -1.24
N VAL A 63 1.89 4.16 -0.51
CA VAL A 63 1.45 2.81 -0.91
C VAL A 63 0.44 2.19 0.05
N LEU A 64 0.28 2.78 1.24
CA LEU A 64 -0.68 2.34 2.24
C LEU A 64 -1.04 3.51 3.16
N GLU A 65 -2.29 3.55 3.60
CA GLU A 65 -2.74 4.36 4.72
C GLU A 65 -3.33 3.45 5.81
N SER A 66 -3.08 3.80 7.06
CA SER A 66 -3.56 3.04 8.22
C SER A 66 -3.83 3.97 9.40
N ALA A 67 -4.96 3.77 10.07
CA ALA A 67 -5.23 4.40 11.36
C ALA A 67 -4.28 3.89 12.46
N ASN A 68 -3.65 2.73 12.28
CA ASN A 68 -2.81 2.10 13.28
C ASN A 68 -1.31 2.23 12.93
N ARG A 69 -0.58 2.97 13.78
CA ARG A 69 0.89 3.14 13.67
C ARG A 69 1.64 1.82 13.54
N ARG A 70 1.30 0.83 14.36
CA ARG A 70 1.99 -0.47 14.39
C ARG A 70 1.79 -1.24 13.09
N ALA A 71 0.60 -1.14 12.50
CA ALA A 71 0.31 -1.76 11.21
C ALA A 71 1.09 -1.10 10.08
N ALA A 72 1.12 0.24 10.03
CA ALA A 72 1.93 0.99 9.06
C ALA A 72 3.43 0.66 9.20
N TRP A 73 3.94 0.62 10.43
CA TRP A 73 5.34 0.29 10.70
C TRP A 73 5.69 -1.13 10.29
N SER A 74 4.83 -2.12 10.62
CA SER A 74 5.02 -3.51 10.18
C SER A 74 5.03 -3.63 8.66
N ALA A 75 4.14 -2.91 7.96
CA ALA A 75 4.10 -2.92 6.50
C ALA A 75 5.37 -2.32 5.88
N ALA A 76 5.84 -1.18 6.38
CA ALA A 76 7.10 -0.57 5.95
C ALA A 76 8.30 -1.50 6.21
N TRP A 77 8.33 -2.12 7.39
CA TRP A 77 9.38 -3.08 7.74
C TRP A 77 9.41 -4.27 6.78
N LYS A 78 8.26 -4.86 6.44
CA LYS A 78 8.19 -5.99 5.51
C LYS A 78 8.64 -5.64 4.09
N ILE A 79 8.34 -4.43 3.62
CA ILE A 79 8.83 -3.95 2.31
C ILE A 79 10.35 -3.79 2.33
N ARG A 80 10.90 -3.19 3.40
CA ARG A 80 12.34 -2.93 3.51
C ARG A 80 13.19 -4.19 3.65
N HIS A 81 12.66 -5.23 4.30
CA HIS A 81 13.37 -6.49 4.55
C HIS A 81 12.97 -7.63 3.60
N GLY A 82 12.17 -7.34 2.56
CA GLY A 82 11.79 -8.34 1.56
C GLY A 82 10.84 -9.44 2.03
N GLU A 83 10.25 -9.29 3.21
CA GLU A 83 9.26 -10.20 3.81
C GLU A 83 7.87 -10.08 3.16
N ARG A 84 7.70 -9.11 2.25
CA ARG A 84 6.48 -8.95 1.46
C ARG A 84 6.72 -9.50 0.06
N ARG A 85 5.79 -10.35 -0.40
CA ARG A 85 5.82 -10.89 -1.76
C ARG A 85 6.07 -9.79 -2.81
N GLY A 86 7.04 -9.95 -3.70
CA GLY A 86 7.46 -8.96 -4.70
C GLY A 86 8.60 -8.02 -4.27
N PHE A 87 8.95 -7.99 -2.98
CA PHE A 87 9.98 -7.10 -2.41
C PHE A 87 11.25 -7.85 -1.99
N GLU A 88 11.34 -9.15 -2.30
CA GLU A 88 12.40 -10.07 -1.85
C GLU A 88 13.81 -9.63 -2.30
N SER A 89 13.91 -8.81 -3.34
CA SER A 89 15.19 -8.33 -3.89
C SER A 89 15.93 -7.32 -3.01
N LEU A 90 15.29 -6.81 -1.94
CA LEU A 90 15.83 -5.77 -1.05
C LEU A 90 16.18 -4.43 -1.76
N LEU A 91 15.81 -4.30 -3.03
CA LEU A 91 16.01 -3.08 -3.82
C LEU A 91 14.96 -2.00 -3.53
N TYR A 92 14.16 -2.17 -2.48
CA TYR A 92 13.08 -1.28 -2.11
C TYR A 92 13.32 -0.66 -0.76
N ASP A 93 12.88 0.58 -0.60
CA ASP A 93 12.86 1.27 0.67
C ASP A 93 11.42 1.54 1.09
N ALA A 94 11.20 1.62 2.39
CA ALA A 94 9.92 2.06 2.92
C ALA A 94 10.08 2.78 4.26
N ARG A 95 9.23 3.81 4.44
CA ARG A 95 9.16 4.61 5.66
C ARG A 95 7.71 4.90 6.02
N THR A 96 7.50 5.24 7.29
CA THR A 96 6.19 5.68 7.78
C THR A 96 6.20 7.18 8.06
N ALA A 97 5.11 7.85 7.73
CA ALA A 97 4.87 9.23 8.15
C ALA A 97 3.48 9.37 8.76
N SER A 98 3.28 10.37 9.62
CA SER A 98 1.97 10.74 10.12
C SER A 98 1.45 11.93 9.31
N ARG A 99 0.22 11.83 8.80
CA ARG A 99 -0.44 12.88 8.03
C ARG A 99 -1.89 12.97 8.47
N ASN A 100 -2.32 14.13 8.94
CA ASN A 100 -3.70 14.42 9.35
C ASN A 100 -4.33 13.34 10.27
N GLY A 101 -3.56 12.86 11.25
CA GLY A 101 -4.03 11.84 12.20
C GLY A 101 -4.03 10.39 11.68
N THR A 102 -3.59 10.16 10.44
CA THR A 102 -3.43 8.82 9.85
C THR A 102 -1.95 8.51 9.61
N TRP A 103 -1.59 7.23 9.64
CA TRP A 103 -0.24 6.77 9.33
C TRP A 103 -0.16 6.30 7.88
N ILE A 104 0.74 6.89 7.12
CA ILE A 104 1.01 6.51 5.74
C ILE A 104 2.29 5.69 5.67
N VAL A 105 2.36 4.78 4.70
CA VAL A 105 3.59 4.10 4.29
C VAL A 105 3.99 4.64 2.94
N GLU A 106 5.18 5.18 2.86
CA GLU A 106 5.81 5.56 1.61
C GLU A 106 6.84 4.50 1.22
N ALA A 107 6.87 4.12 -0.05
CA ALA A 107 7.86 3.19 -0.58
C ALA A 107 8.50 3.74 -1.86
N ARG A 108 9.71 3.29 -2.14
CA ARG A 108 10.43 3.58 -3.39
C ARG A 108 11.27 2.40 -3.85
N TYR A 109 11.54 2.34 -5.13
CA TYR A 109 12.64 1.52 -5.67
C TYR A 109 13.96 2.29 -5.52
N LYS A 110 14.97 1.66 -4.90
CA LYS A 110 16.32 2.22 -4.70
C LYS A 110 17.26 1.97 -5.89
N GLY A 111 16.84 1.18 -6.88
CA GLY A 111 17.69 0.77 -7.99
C GLY A 111 18.56 -0.44 -7.63
N ARG A 112 19.05 -1.14 -8.66
CA ARG A 112 20.11 -2.14 -8.51
C ARG A 112 21.40 -1.35 -8.23
N ALA A 113 22.16 -1.72 -7.21
CA ALA A 113 23.52 -1.21 -7.08
C ALA A 113 24.26 -1.56 -8.38
N VAL A 114 24.56 -0.56 -9.19
CA VAL A 114 25.46 -0.73 -10.32
C VAL A 114 26.81 -1.02 -9.65
N LYS A 115 27.29 -2.26 -9.73
CA LYS A 115 28.72 -2.49 -9.52
C LYS A 115 29.40 -1.62 -10.57
N SER A 116 30.13 -0.60 -10.13
CA SER A 116 31.05 0.12 -11.01
C SER A 116 31.95 -0.96 -11.62
N ASP A 117 31.81 -1.18 -12.91
CA ASP A 117 32.78 -1.92 -13.70
C ASP A 117 33.89 -0.93 -14.04
N ASP A 118 34.61 -0.48 -13.01
CA ASP A 118 35.86 0.25 -13.20
C ASP A 118 36.95 -0.78 -13.41
N GLY A 119 37.08 -1.15 -14.68
CA GLY A 119 38.22 -1.90 -15.16
C GLY A 119 39.54 -1.22 -14.81
N ASN A 120 40.56 -2.07 -14.71
CA ASN A 120 41.97 -1.73 -14.93
C ASN A 120 42.67 -0.91 -13.82
N GLY A 121 42.76 -1.49 -12.63
CA GLY A 121 43.82 -1.17 -11.67
C GLY A 121 44.93 -2.22 -11.73
N MET A 122 45.85 -2.09 -12.68
CA MET A 122 47.17 -2.73 -12.57
C MET A 122 47.77 -2.32 -11.22
N ASP A 123 48.03 -3.29 -10.36
CA ASP A 123 48.81 -3.10 -9.15
C ASP A 123 50.29 -3.08 -9.58
N PRO A 124 51.03 -1.96 -9.52
CA PRO A 124 52.47 -2.02 -9.67
C PRO A 124 53.03 -2.69 -8.40
N LEU A 125 53.36 -3.98 -8.53
CA LEU A 125 54.31 -4.63 -7.65
C LEU A 125 55.65 -3.90 -7.77
N PHE A 126 56.15 -3.44 -6.61
CA PHE A 126 57.53 -3.09 -6.27
C PHE A 126 58.56 -2.92 -7.42
#